data_AF-A0A537BB15-F1
#
_entry.id   AF-A0A537BB15-F1
#
_cell.length_a   1.000
_cell.length_b   1.000
_cell.length_c   1.000
_cell.angle_alpha   90.00
_cell.angle_beta   90.00
_cell.angle_gamma   90.00
#
_symmetry.space_group_name_H-M   'P 1'
#
loop_
_entity.id
_entity.type
_entity.pdbx_description
1 polymer ?
#
loop_
_entity_poly.entity_id
_entity_poly.type
_entity_poly.pdbx_seq_one_letter_code
_entity_poly.pdbx_strand_id
1 'polypeptide(L)'
;VLSLVVFCGVVIGGLLLVVTVPRVSKPFLKPDTVYPLYGFHDRVHRVITWMTTIRFFVYLFGDSSYIVHYLQALGYQLSPVEQTGSNFGIAVKQANPFLCSVGTGTMAADGLLLVNDEVSSTSFSVSRASIGRDNFVGNDVVYPAGGRTGDNCLLGTKAMIPLDGKVHEGVGLLGSPPFEIPRSVERDGRFDHLRTGEALRRGLAAKNRYNIRTIGIFLFARWLGVFLVALLDLAALELYGAYANVPMAAVLVLSLFISALYFALVERCVAGFRSLQPTICSIYEPQFWLDERLWKVPATEYLHVFDGTPFKNLIWRLMGVRIGKRVFDDGVHISERTLTAIGDDCVLNIGSKIQCHSQEDGTFKSDRTAIGAGCTIGVGAFVHYGVTMGDGSVLAADSFRPARARWGDKPAREM
;
A
#
# COMPACT_ATOMS: atom_id res chain seq x y z
N VAL A 1 3.43 10.91 -30.06
CA VAL A 1 3.96 12.17 -29.49
C VAL A 1 2.89 12.91 -28.69
N LEU A 2 1.74 13.27 -29.28
CA LEU A 2 0.67 13.99 -28.59
C LEU A 2 0.21 13.31 -27.28
N SER A 3 -0.07 12.00 -27.30
CA SER A 3 -0.49 11.24 -26.12
C SER A 3 0.50 11.31 -24.95
N LEU A 4 1.80 11.27 -25.26
CA LEU A 4 2.88 11.37 -24.27
C LEU A 4 2.95 12.78 -23.66
N VAL A 5 2.85 13.82 -24.51
CA VAL A 5 2.84 15.22 -24.05
C VAL A 5 1.65 15.48 -23.12
N VAL A 6 0.46 15.01 -23.51
CA VAL A 6 -0.76 15.13 -22.70
C VAL A 6 -0.61 14.38 -21.38
N PHE A 7 -0.15 13.13 -21.41
CA PHE A 7 0.07 12.33 -20.20
C PHE A 7 1.04 13.02 -19.23
N CYS A 8 2.21 13.45 -19.71
CA CYS A 8 3.18 14.18 -18.89
C CYS A 8 2.60 15.49 -18.35
N GLY A 9 1.85 16.23 -19.17
CA GLY A 9 1.16 17.45 -18.77
C GLY A 9 0.14 17.21 -17.65
N VAL A 10 -0.65 16.14 -17.73
CA VAL A 10 -1.62 15.75 -16.69
C VAL A 10 -0.89 15.34 -15.40
N VAL A 11 0.21 14.58 -15.49
CA VAL A 11 0.98 14.17 -14.31
C VAL A 11 1.58 15.39 -13.60
N ILE A 12 2.23 16.29 -14.34
CA ILE A 12 2.85 17.50 -13.78
C ILE A 12 1.79 18.47 -13.24
N GLY A 13 0.76 18.74 -14.04
CA GLY A 13 -0.36 19.60 -13.64
C GLY A 13 -1.09 19.05 -12.42
N GLY A 14 -1.34 17.74 -12.39
CA GLY A 14 -1.92 17.06 -11.24
C GLY A 14 -1.07 17.20 -9.98
N LEU A 15 0.26 17.04 -10.08
CA LEU A 15 1.16 17.22 -8.94
C LEU A 15 1.10 18.65 -8.39
N LEU A 16 1.13 19.65 -9.29
CA LEU A 16 1.00 21.05 -8.92
C LEU A 16 -0.34 21.32 -8.22
N LEU A 17 -1.45 20.79 -8.74
CA LEU A 17 -2.77 20.96 -8.15
C LEU A 17 -2.86 20.32 -6.75
N VAL A 18 -2.36 19.10 -6.59
CA VAL A 18 -2.34 18.36 -5.32
C VAL A 18 -1.52 19.09 -4.24
N VAL A 19 -0.48 19.82 -4.63
CA VAL A 19 0.38 20.58 -3.72
C VAL A 19 -0.18 21.98 -3.43
N THR A 20 -0.77 22.65 -4.41
CA THR A 20 -1.18 24.06 -4.31
C THR A 20 -2.58 24.25 -3.75
N VAL A 21 -3.58 23.50 -4.22
CA VAL A 21 -4.98 23.66 -3.80
C VAL A 21 -5.15 23.47 -2.28
N PRO A 22 -4.57 22.43 -1.65
CA PRO A 22 -4.66 22.27 -0.20
C PRO A 22 -3.98 23.41 0.57
N ARG A 23 -2.86 23.94 0.06
CA ARG A 23 -2.15 25.06 0.72
C ARG A 23 -2.94 26.34 0.71
N VAL A 24 -3.59 26.66 -0.41
CA VAL A 24 -4.49 27.81 -0.52
C VAL A 24 -5.72 27.62 0.37
N SER A 25 -6.14 26.38 0.56
CA SER A 25 -7.29 26.00 1.40
C SER A 25 -6.97 25.98 2.91
N LYS A 26 -5.69 25.77 3.29
CA LYS A 26 -5.22 25.65 4.67
C LYS A 26 -5.72 26.76 5.62
N PRO A 27 -5.69 28.06 5.27
CA PRO A 27 -6.04 29.14 6.21
C PRO A 27 -7.49 29.10 6.70
N PHE A 28 -8.37 28.39 6.01
CA PHE A 28 -9.78 28.27 6.37
C PHE A 28 -10.04 27.22 7.45
N LEU A 29 -9.05 26.42 7.86
CA LEU A 29 -9.20 25.44 8.93
C LEU A 29 -8.25 25.76 10.08
N LYS A 30 -8.81 26.03 11.26
CA LYS A 30 -8.05 26.16 12.49
C LYS A 30 -7.98 24.79 13.18
N PRO A 31 -6.79 24.39 13.67
CA PRO A 31 -6.66 23.19 14.48
C PRO A 31 -7.54 23.26 15.73
N ASP A 32 -8.01 22.10 16.19
CA ASP A 32 -8.75 21.91 17.44
C ASP A 32 -10.02 22.78 17.56
N THR A 33 -10.54 23.24 16.42
CA THR A 33 -11.78 24.01 16.32
C THR A 33 -12.89 23.12 15.79
N VAL A 34 -14.04 23.14 16.47
CA VAL A 34 -15.22 22.37 16.06
C VAL A 34 -15.99 23.13 14.97
N TYR A 35 -16.17 22.50 13.82
CA TYR A 35 -16.92 23.01 12.68
C TYR A 35 -18.15 22.15 12.41
N PRO A 36 -19.28 22.73 11.96
CA PRO A 36 -20.44 21.94 11.53
C PRO A 36 -20.15 21.17 10.23
N LEU A 37 -20.70 19.96 10.13
CA LEU A 37 -20.67 19.17 8.89
C LEU A 37 -21.52 19.82 7.78
N TYR A 38 -21.22 19.47 6.53
CA TYR A 38 -21.91 19.95 5.33
C TYR A 38 -21.86 21.48 5.09
N GLY A 39 -21.09 22.21 5.90
CA GLY A 39 -20.82 23.63 5.74
C GLY A 39 -19.61 23.95 4.85
N PHE A 40 -19.23 25.22 4.80
CA PHE A 40 -18.06 25.69 4.05
C PHE A 40 -16.76 24.99 4.50
N HIS A 41 -16.51 24.95 5.82
CA HIS A 41 -15.30 24.33 6.38
C HIS A 41 -15.23 22.82 6.11
N ASP A 42 -16.36 22.10 6.15
CA ASP A 42 -16.42 20.66 5.80
C ASP A 42 -16.04 20.44 4.32
N ARG A 43 -16.53 21.29 3.40
CA ARG A 43 -16.14 21.22 1.98
C ARG A 43 -14.64 21.49 1.79
N VAL A 44 -14.10 22.48 2.50
CA VAL A 44 -12.66 22.78 2.50
C VAL A 44 -11.86 21.56 3.00
N HIS A 45 -12.27 20.96 4.12
CA HIS A 45 -11.64 19.76 4.68
C HIS A 45 -11.66 18.60 3.68
N ARG A 46 -12.83 18.31 3.11
CA ARG A 46 -12.97 17.27 2.07
C ARG A 46 -12.09 17.52 0.86
N VAL A 47 -11.99 18.76 0.37
CA VAL A 47 -11.09 19.10 -0.75
C VAL A 47 -9.63 18.84 -0.37
N ILE A 48 -9.19 19.25 0.82
CA ILE A 48 -7.83 18.97 1.31
C ILE A 48 -7.59 17.45 1.38
N THR A 49 -8.48 16.70 2.01
CA THR A 49 -8.36 15.25 2.14
C THR A 49 -8.34 14.57 0.77
N TRP A 50 -9.29 14.88 -0.11
CA TRP A 50 -9.40 14.26 -1.44
C TRP A 50 -8.19 14.53 -2.31
N MET A 51 -7.72 15.78 -2.38
CA MET A 51 -6.55 16.14 -3.17
C MET A 51 -5.28 15.45 -2.65
N THR A 52 -5.12 15.38 -1.32
CA THR A 52 -3.88 14.88 -0.69
C THR A 52 -3.86 13.36 -0.51
N THR A 53 -4.95 12.67 -0.84
CA THR A 53 -5.06 11.20 -0.81
C THR A 53 -5.13 10.57 -2.22
N ILE A 54 -4.83 11.34 -3.27
CA ILE A 54 -4.68 10.82 -4.63
C ILE A 54 -3.56 9.78 -4.67
N ARG A 55 -3.96 8.51 -4.81
CA ARG A 55 -3.06 7.36 -4.72
C ARG A 55 -1.91 7.40 -5.74
N PHE A 56 -2.15 7.93 -6.94
CA PHE A 56 -1.16 7.93 -8.03
C PHE A 56 0.21 8.49 -7.60
N PHE A 57 0.23 9.60 -6.87
CA PHE A 57 1.49 10.24 -6.47
C PHE A 57 2.16 9.52 -5.29
N VAL A 58 1.37 8.98 -4.36
CA VAL A 58 1.91 8.12 -3.29
C VAL A 58 2.51 6.85 -3.88
N TYR A 59 1.86 6.20 -4.85
CA TYR A 59 2.45 5.07 -5.59
C TYR A 59 3.70 5.45 -6.37
N LEU A 60 3.75 6.66 -6.97
CA LEU A 60 4.90 7.12 -7.73
C LEU A 60 6.14 7.30 -6.83
N PHE A 61 5.96 7.95 -5.68
CA PHE A 61 7.06 8.36 -4.80
C PHE A 61 7.31 7.42 -3.62
N GLY A 62 6.33 6.64 -3.16
CA GLY A 62 6.46 5.67 -2.07
C GLY A 62 7.56 4.65 -2.34
N ASP A 63 8.11 4.03 -1.30
CA ASP A 63 9.26 3.12 -1.40
C ASP A 63 10.51 3.75 -2.05
N SER A 64 10.59 5.09 -2.05
CA SER A 64 11.73 5.81 -2.59
C SER A 64 12.10 7.00 -1.73
N SER A 65 13.34 7.48 -1.86
CA SER A 65 13.80 8.72 -1.21
C SER A 65 12.96 9.95 -1.58
N TYR A 66 12.14 9.91 -2.63
CA TYR A 66 11.32 11.03 -3.06
C TYR A 66 10.05 11.20 -2.23
N ILE A 67 9.59 10.16 -1.51
CA ILE A 67 8.33 10.21 -0.75
C ILE A 67 8.36 11.28 0.34
N VAL A 68 9.49 11.45 1.03
CA VAL A 68 9.63 12.45 2.11
C VAL A 68 9.46 13.87 1.58
N HIS A 69 10.02 14.15 0.39
CA HIS A 69 9.89 15.45 -0.25
C HIS A 69 8.47 15.68 -0.74
N TYR A 70 7.82 14.64 -1.26
CA TYR A 70 6.40 14.71 -1.64
C TYR A 70 5.51 14.97 -0.42
N LEU A 71 5.69 14.26 0.70
CA LEU A 71 4.90 14.45 1.92
C LEU A 71 5.16 15.83 2.57
N GLN A 72 6.41 16.30 2.61
CA GLN A 72 6.73 17.69 2.99
C GLN A 72 6.05 18.68 2.05
N ALA A 73 6.05 18.39 0.74
CA ALA A 73 5.32 19.16 -0.26
C ALA A 73 3.80 19.00 -0.13
N LEU A 74 3.23 18.03 0.58
CA LEU A 74 1.80 18.03 0.93
C LEU A 74 1.50 18.87 2.17
N GLY A 75 2.45 18.95 3.11
CA GLY A 75 2.30 19.70 4.35
C GLY A 75 2.84 19.03 5.60
N TYR A 76 3.37 17.80 5.49
CA TYR A 76 3.88 17.05 6.63
C TYR A 76 5.10 17.73 7.25
N GLN A 77 5.19 17.63 8.58
CA GLN A 77 6.38 18.01 9.33
C GLN A 77 7.29 16.78 9.53
N LEU A 78 8.33 16.66 8.69
CA LEU A 78 9.30 15.55 8.72
C LEU A 78 10.74 15.98 9.07
N SER A 79 11.00 17.26 9.38
CA SER A 79 12.37 17.81 9.44
C SER A 79 12.99 17.72 10.84
N PRO A 80 14.28 17.30 10.96
CA PRO A 80 15.18 16.87 9.89
C PRO A 80 14.86 15.45 9.40
N VAL A 81 15.03 15.21 8.09
CA VAL A 81 14.79 13.90 7.47
C VAL A 81 16.08 13.09 7.45
N GLU A 82 16.03 11.88 8.02
CA GLU A 82 17.05 10.85 7.81
C GLU A 82 16.60 9.90 6.70
N GLN A 83 17.37 9.84 5.61
CA GLN A 83 16.97 9.07 4.45
C GLN A 83 17.32 7.60 4.60
N THR A 84 16.32 6.73 4.43
CA THR A 84 16.51 5.28 4.38
C THR A 84 16.38 4.73 2.96
N GLY A 85 15.86 5.55 2.03
CA GLY A 85 15.55 5.16 0.66
C GLY A 85 14.16 4.57 0.50
N SER A 86 13.48 4.20 1.58
CA SER A 86 12.10 3.68 1.62
C SER A 86 11.41 4.11 2.93
N ASN A 87 11.51 5.39 3.32
CA ASN A 87 10.99 5.88 4.60
C ASN A 87 9.48 5.67 4.78
N PHE A 88 8.73 5.73 3.68
CA PHE A 88 7.28 5.55 3.66
C PHE A 88 6.91 4.65 2.49
N GLY A 89 5.99 3.72 2.73
CA GLY A 89 5.43 2.82 1.74
C GLY A 89 4.65 3.52 0.62
N ILE A 90 4.09 2.73 -0.29
CA ILE A 90 3.21 3.15 -1.40
C ILE A 90 1.77 3.42 -0.96
N ALA A 91 1.43 3.11 0.29
CA ALA A 91 0.13 3.41 0.87
C ALA A 91 0.27 4.24 2.16
N VAL A 92 0.19 5.56 2.03
CA VAL A 92 0.12 6.49 3.17
C VAL A 92 -1.07 7.41 2.96
N LYS A 93 -1.84 7.62 4.03
CA LYS A 93 -3.03 8.47 4.02
C LYS A 93 -3.12 9.30 5.29
N GLN A 94 -3.87 10.39 5.18
CA GLN A 94 -4.14 11.34 6.24
C GLN A 94 -5.44 12.07 5.94
N ALA A 95 -6.09 12.59 6.99
CA ALA A 95 -7.20 13.50 6.79
C ALA A 95 -6.72 14.91 6.45
N ASN A 96 -5.72 15.42 7.17
CA ASN A 96 -5.13 16.74 6.95
C ASN A 96 -3.58 16.71 7.02
N PRO A 97 -2.86 16.89 5.91
CA PRO A 97 -1.40 16.77 5.90
C PRO A 97 -0.69 17.86 6.71
N PHE A 98 -1.30 19.02 6.92
CA PHE A 98 -0.68 20.14 7.65
C PHE A 98 -0.61 19.93 9.17
N LEU A 99 -1.29 18.90 9.65
CA LEU A 99 -1.36 18.50 11.07
C LEU A 99 -0.76 17.11 11.30
N CYS A 100 0.08 16.65 10.37
CA CYS A 100 0.84 15.42 10.48
C CYS A 100 2.31 15.73 10.79
N SER A 101 2.83 15.14 11.85
CA SER A 101 4.25 15.22 12.24
C SER A 101 4.81 13.82 12.40
N VAL A 102 5.99 13.57 11.83
CA VAL A 102 6.72 12.30 12.01
C VAL A 102 8.16 12.63 12.34
N GLY A 103 8.64 12.06 13.44
CA GLY A 103 9.99 12.28 13.93
C GLY A 103 11.08 11.77 12.98
N THR A 104 12.28 12.33 13.12
CA THR A 104 13.50 11.86 12.46
C THR A 104 13.77 10.39 12.75
N GLY A 105 14.39 9.68 11.81
CA GLY A 105 14.70 8.25 11.94
C GLY A 105 13.51 7.30 11.76
N THR A 106 12.28 7.82 11.80
CA THR A 106 11.07 7.00 11.69
C THR A 106 10.83 6.48 10.27
N MET A 107 10.47 5.21 10.19
CA MET A 107 10.05 4.51 8.98
C MET A 107 8.61 4.02 9.11
N ALA A 108 7.85 4.08 8.03
CA ALA A 108 6.50 3.57 7.95
C ALA A 108 6.32 2.66 6.73
N ALA A 109 5.80 1.47 6.98
CA ALA A 109 5.43 0.51 5.96
C ALA A 109 4.09 0.92 5.29
N ASP A 110 3.50 0.01 4.52
CA ASP A 110 2.29 0.27 3.75
C ASP A 110 1.04 0.31 4.61
N GLY A 111 0.12 1.22 4.29
CA GLY A 111 -1.18 1.34 4.93
C GLY A 111 -1.20 2.25 6.16
N LEU A 112 -0.14 3.03 6.42
CA LEU A 112 -0.17 4.05 7.46
C LEU A 112 -1.31 5.04 7.19
N LEU A 113 -2.24 5.13 8.15
CA LEU A 113 -3.34 6.09 8.14
C LEU A 113 -3.23 7.00 9.36
N LEU A 114 -2.86 8.26 9.14
CA LEU A 114 -2.89 9.30 10.18
C LEU A 114 -4.30 9.86 10.29
N VAL A 115 -5.06 9.40 11.29
CA VAL A 115 -6.43 9.85 11.56
C VAL A 115 -6.35 11.08 12.46
N ASN A 116 -6.36 12.23 11.82
CA ASN A 116 -6.17 13.52 12.49
C ASN A 116 -7.37 14.45 12.30
N ASP A 117 -8.53 13.84 12.06
CA ASP A 117 -9.85 14.42 12.17
C ASP A 117 -10.74 13.58 13.09
N GLU A 118 -11.56 14.26 13.88
CA GLU A 118 -12.63 13.64 14.64
C GLU A 118 -13.95 14.06 14.01
N VAL A 119 -14.77 13.10 13.64
CA VAL A 119 -16.04 13.35 12.95
C VAL A 119 -17.17 12.76 13.78
N SER A 120 -18.09 13.61 14.21
CA SER A 120 -19.34 13.22 14.87
C SER A 120 -20.49 13.16 13.85
N SER A 121 -21.72 12.96 14.32
CA SER A 121 -22.90 13.03 13.46
C SER A 121 -23.23 14.43 12.94
N THR A 122 -22.68 15.49 13.55
CA THR A 122 -23.05 16.89 13.25
C THR A 122 -21.87 17.82 13.03
N SER A 123 -20.67 17.43 13.44
CA SER A 123 -19.49 18.29 13.44
C SER A 123 -18.21 17.51 13.14
N PHE A 124 -17.16 18.24 12.81
CA PHE A 124 -15.81 17.70 12.76
C PHE A 124 -14.81 18.68 13.38
N SER A 125 -13.67 18.15 13.83
CA SER A 125 -12.48 18.90 14.19
C SER A 125 -11.26 18.25 13.53
N VAL A 126 -10.20 19.03 13.36
CA VAL A 126 -8.91 18.52 12.89
C VAL A 126 -7.85 18.81 13.94
N SER A 127 -7.07 17.81 14.30
CA SER A 127 -6.11 17.88 15.40
C SER A 127 -4.74 17.40 14.95
N ARG A 128 -3.70 17.67 15.74
CA ARG A 128 -2.34 17.22 15.39
C ARG A 128 -2.16 15.74 15.70
N ALA A 129 -1.73 14.97 14.72
CA ALA A 129 -1.21 13.62 14.91
C ALA A 129 0.32 13.64 14.78
N SER A 130 1.01 13.12 15.79
CA SER A 130 2.46 13.11 15.86
C SER A 130 2.98 11.72 16.16
N ILE A 131 3.88 11.22 15.32
CA ILE A 131 4.67 10.01 15.55
C ILE A 131 6.06 10.46 16.01
N GLY A 132 6.56 9.84 17.09
CA GLY A 132 7.90 10.10 17.64
C GLY A 132 9.05 9.76 16.67
N ARG A 133 10.27 9.92 17.18
CA ARG A 133 11.53 9.62 16.48
C ARG A 133 11.86 8.14 16.53
N ASP A 134 12.67 7.68 15.58
CA ASP A 134 13.23 6.32 15.56
C ASP A 134 12.18 5.19 15.64
N ASN A 135 10.95 5.51 15.26
CA ASN A 135 9.85 4.57 15.26
C ASN A 135 9.87 3.71 14.00
N PHE A 136 9.44 2.46 14.13
CA PHE A 136 9.06 1.63 13.01
C PHE A 136 7.55 1.44 13.02
N VAL A 137 6.86 1.86 11.96
CA VAL A 137 5.41 1.71 11.82
C VAL A 137 5.11 0.63 10.81
N GLY A 138 4.56 -0.49 11.26
CA GLY A 138 4.21 -1.65 10.45
C GLY A 138 3.01 -1.42 9.53
N ASN A 139 2.59 -2.49 8.85
CA ASN A 139 1.55 -2.38 7.85
C ASN A 139 0.17 -2.11 8.47
N ASP A 140 -0.66 -1.32 7.78
CA ASP A 140 -2.05 -1.02 8.15
C ASP A 140 -2.22 -0.49 9.59
N VAL A 141 -1.25 0.28 10.09
CA VAL A 141 -1.38 0.99 11.36
C VAL A 141 -2.24 2.23 11.18
N VAL A 142 -3.34 2.28 11.93
CA VAL A 142 -4.19 3.46 12.07
C VAL A 142 -3.68 4.27 13.26
N TYR A 143 -3.14 5.45 13.00
CA TYR A 143 -2.53 6.32 14.00
C TYR A 143 -3.43 7.55 14.27
N PRO A 144 -4.21 7.55 15.36
CA PRO A 144 -5.10 8.64 15.71
C PRO A 144 -4.37 9.85 16.31
N ALA A 145 -5.00 11.03 16.25
CA ALA A 145 -4.61 12.17 17.08
C ALA A 145 -4.68 11.78 18.58
N GLY A 146 -3.69 12.22 19.36
CA GLY A 146 -3.59 11.86 20.78
C GLY A 146 -3.01 10.48 21.09
N GLY A 147 -2.51 9.74 20.08
CA GLY A 147 -1.83 8.46 20.30
C GLY A 147 -0.71 8.53 21.34
N ARG A 148 -0.66 7.55 22.24
CA ARG A 148 0.26 7.48 23.39
C ARG A 148 1.51 6.68 23.12
N THR A 149 2.19 7.01 22.03
CA THR A 149 3.51 6.45 21.69
C THR A 149 4.54 7.55 21.58
N GLY A 150 5.68 7.37 22.24
CA GLY A 150 6.84 8.25 22.22
C GLY A 150 7.83 7.84 21.13
N ASP A 151 9.12 7.93 21.47
CA ASP A 151 10.23 7.62 20.59
C ASP A 151 10.61 6.12 20.63
N ASN A 152 11.33 5.69 19.60
CA ASN A 152 11.90 4.35 19.45
C ASN A 152 10.90 3.19 19.72
N CYS A 153 9.70 3.29 19.20
CA CYS A 153 8.66 2.27 19.25
C CYS A 153 8.60 1.44 17.96
N LEU A 154 8.34 0.13 18.09
CA LEU A 154 7.96 -0.74 16.97
C LEU A 154 6.45 -0.96 17.00
N LEU A 155 5.72 -0.39 16.07
CA LEU A 155 4.27 -0.56 15.96
C LEU A 155 4.00 -1.68 14.96
N GLY A 156 3.63 -2.86 15.45
CA GLY A 156 3.43 -4.04 14.61
C GLY A 156 2.29 -3.86 13.59
N THR A 157 2.24 -4.74 12.60
CA THR A 157 1.15 -4.77 11.61
C THR A 157 -0.22 -4.82 12.29
N LYS A 158 -1.10 -3.88 11.93
CA LYS A 158 -2.45 -3.68 12.50
C LYS A 158 -2.48 -3.47 14.02
N ALA A 159 -1.37 -3.06 14.64
CA ALA A 159 -1.36 -2.73 16.06
C ALA A 159 -2.29 -1.54 16.34
N MET A 160 -3.12 -1.67 17.37
CA MET A 160 -3.92 -0.57 17.88
C MET A 160 -3.01 0.42 18.62
N ILE A 161 -3.16 1.72 18.34
CA ILE A 161 -2.44 2.76 19.05
C ILE A 161 -3.24 3.17 20.28
N PRO A 162 -2.68 3.08 21.51
CA PRO A 162 -3.38 3.47 22.72
C PRO A 162 -3.66 4.98 22.74
N LEU A 163 -4.83 5.37 23.24
CA LEU A 163 -5.24 6.77 23.43
C LEU A 163 -5.19 7.22 24.90
N ASP A 164 -5.15 6.25 25.82
CA ASP A 164 -5.16 6.42 27.26
C ASP A 164 -4.01 5.63 27.92
N GLY A 165 -3.78 5.87 29.21
CA GLY A 165 -2.71 5.22 29.97
C GLY A 165 -1.34 5.90 29.86
N LYS A 166 -0.27 5.12 30.00
CA LYS A 166 1.12 5.62 29.93
C LYS A 166 1.52 5.90 28.47
N VAL A 167 2.52 6.75 28.26
CA VAL A 167 3.18 6.85 26.97
C VAL A 167 4.14 5.68 26.83
N HIS A 168 4.04 4.94 25.73
CA HIS A 168 4.93 3.82 25.42
C HIS A 168 6.16 4.34 24.67
N GLU A 169 7.36 4.01 25.12
CA GLU A 169 8.62 4.48 24.55
C GLU A 169 9.67 3.36 24.64
N GLY A 170 10.48 3.15 23.60
CA GLY A 170 11.50 2.10 23.58
C GLY A 170 10.97 0.66 23.57
N VAL A 171 9.70 0.46 23.23
CA VAL A 171 9.02 -0.85 23.24
C VAL A 171 8.41 -1.18 21.88
N GLY A 172 8.12 -2.45 21.62
CA GLY A 172 7.23 -2.83 20.54
C GLY A 172 5.78 -2.92 21.03
N LEU A 173 4.81 -2.63 20.16
CA LEU A 173 3.38 -2.79 20.40
C LEU A 173 2.78 -3.68 19.31
N LEU A 174 1.97 -4.65 19.72
CA LEU A 174 1.26 -5.56 18.82
C LEU A 174 -0.17 -5.79 19.30
N GLY A 175 -1.08 -6.09 18.37
CA GLY A 175 -2.45 -6.52 18.68
C GLY A 175 -3.45 -5.37 18.85
N SER A 176 -4.71 -5.77 19.00
CA SER A 176 -5.85 -4.89 19.27
C SER A 176 -6.81 -5.65 20.20
N PRO A 177 -6.84 -5.36 21.52
CA PRO A 177 -6.10 -4.31 22.21
C PRO A 177 -4.57 -4.53 22.21
N PRO A 178 -3.77 -3.45 22.33
CA PRO A 178 -2.32 -3.55 22.21
C PRO A 178 -1.66 -4.14 23.44
N PHE A 179 -0.60 -4.91 23.24
CA PHE A 179 0.31 -5.40 24.28
C PHE A 179 1.77 -5.16 23.89
N GLU A 180 2.64 -5.03 24.90
CA GLU A 180 4.06 -4.76 24.69
C GLU A 180 4.82 -6.03 24.26
N ILE A 181 5.71 -5.86 23.28
CA ILE A 181 6.70 -6.83 22.84
C ILE A 181 8.09 -6.16 22.87
N PRO A 182 9.20 -6.92 22.81
CA PRO A 182 10.52 -6.33 22.65
C PRO A 182 10.61 -5.43 21.41
N ARG A 183 11.25 -4.25 21.53
CA ARG A 183 11.43 -3.29 20.42
C ARG A 183 12.23 -3.86 19.25
N SER A 184 13.19 -4.72 19.55
CA SER A 184 14.01 -5.41 18.55
C SER A 184 14.31 -6.82 19.03
N VAL A 185 14.58 -7.70 18.07
CA VAL A 185 15.16 -9.02 18.31
C VAL A 185 16.51 -9.09 17.60
N GLU A 186 17.50 -9.75 18.21
CA GLU A 186 18.90 -9.79 17.72
C GLU A 186 19.04 -10.21 16.25
N ARG A 187 18.07 -10.97 15.73
CA ARG A 187 18.04 -11.45 14.34
C ARG A 187 17.90 -10.33 13.29
N ASP A 188 17.44 -9.14 13.69
CA ASP A 188 17.16 -8.02 12.80
C ASP A 188 18.35 -7.08 12.60
N GLY A 189 19.39 -7.19 13.44
CA GLY A 189 20.59 -6.37 13.34
C GLY A 189 21.62 -6.84 12.31
N ARG A 190 21.32 -7.91 11.55
CA ARG A 190 22.26 -8.51 10.57
C ARG A 190 22.77 -7.48 9.55
N PHE A 191 21.95 -6.50 9.20
CA PHE A 191 22.23 -5.49 8.19
C PHE A 191 22.47 -4.08 8.75
N ASP A 192 22.63 -3.92 10.07
CA ASP A 192 22.78 -2.59 10.68
C ASP A 192 24.03 -1.84 10.21
N HIS A 193 25.09 -2.58 9.85
CA HIS A 193 26.30 -2.00 9.26
C HIS A 193 26.04 -1.28 7.92
N LEU A 194 24.93 -1.56 7.22
CA LEU A 194 24.52 -0.87 5.99
C LEU A 194 23.73 0.41 6.25
N ARG A 195 23.29 0.65 7.50
CA ARG A 195 22.44 1.78 7.88
C ARG A 195 23.24 3.01 8.32
N THR A 196 24.58 2.96 8.29
CA THR A 196 25.44 4.06 8.73
C THR A 196 26.59 4.34 7.77
N GLY A 197 27.17 5.54 7.90
CA GLY A 197 28.44 5.91 7.27
C GLY A 197 28.46 5.82 5.75
N GLU A 198 29.57 5.31 5.21
CA GLU A 198 29.79 5.18 3.76
C GLU A 198 28.96 4.06 3.12
N ALA A 199 28.68 2.99 3.87
CA ALA A 199 27.84 1.89 3.38
C ALA A 199 26.43 2.40 3.05
N LEU A 200 25.81 3.18 3.96
CA LEU A 200 24.52 3.82 3.72
C LEU A 200 24.57 4.74 2.50
N ARG A 201 25.58 5.61 2.39
CA ARG A 201 25.69 6.55 1.25
C ARG A 201 25.76 5.81 -0.09
N ARG A 202 26.53 4.73 -0.17
CA ARG A 202 26.62 3.90 -1.39
C ARG A 202 25.32 3.14 -1.67
N GLY A 203 24.70 2.58 -0.62
CA GLY A 203 23.41 1.89 -0.70
C GLY A 203 22.30 2.81 -1.21
N LEU A 204 22.18 4.00 -0.63
CA LEU A 204 21.22 5.04 -1.06
C LEU A 204 21.47 5.49 -2.49
N ALA A 205 22.73 5.72 -2.88
CA ALA A 205 23.04 6.11 -4.26
C ALA A 205 22.64 5.02 -5.26
N ALA A 206 22.88 3.76 -4.94
CA ALA A 206 22.50 2.63 -5.78
C ALA A 206 20.97 2.45 -5.84
N LYS A 207 20.31 2.49 -4.68
CA LYS A 207 18.84 2.43 -4.57
C LYS A 207 18.17 3.58 -5.30
N ASN A 208 18.67 4.80 -5.20
CA ASN A 208 18.12 5.95 -5.93
C ASN A 208 18.22 5.79 -7.45
N ARG A 209 19.34 5.28 -7.97
CA ARG A 209 19.45 4.94 -9.40
C ARG A 209 18.42 3.88 -9.81
N TYR A 210 18.20 2.88 -8.96
CA TYR A 210 17.18 1.88 -9.20
C TYR A 210 15.76 2.47 -9.19
N ASN A 211 15.47 3.31 -8.19
CA ASN A 211 14.17 3.97 -8.02
C ASN A 211 13.82 4.88 -9.20
N ILE A 212 14.77 5.64 -9.73
CA ILE A 212 14.55 6.46 -10.95
C ILE A 212 14.16 5.57 -12.13
N ARG A 213 14.86 4.44 -12.34
CA ARG A 213 14.53 3.49 -13.40
C ARG A 213 13.13 2.90 -13.19
N THR A 214 12.80 2.50 -11.97
CA THR A 214 11.48 1.98 -11.61
C THR A 214 10.37 3.01 -11.83
N ILE A 215 10.61 4.28 -11.48
CA ILE A 215 9.68 5.39 -11.76
C ILE A 215 9.50 5.59 -13.27
N GLY A 216 10.58 5.54 -14.04
CA GLY A 216 10.50 5.62 -15.51
C GLY A 216 9.67 4.47 -16.11
N ILE A 217 9.90 3.23 -15.65
CA ILE A 217 9.12 2.06 -16.06
C ILE A 217 7.65 2.20 -15.63
N PHE A 218 7.39 2.66 -14.41
CA PHE A 218 6.04 2.91 -13.91
C PHE A 218 5.30 3.91 -14.81
N LEU A 219 5.89 5.09 -15.05
CA LEU A 219 5.27 6.14 -15.87
C LEU A 219 5.06 5.66 -17.30
N PHE A 220 6.04 4.96 -17.88
CA PHE A 220 5.93 4.38 -19.22
C PHE A 220 4.80 3.34 -19.28
N ALA A 221 4.71 2.44 -18.29
CA ALA A 221 3.67 1.42 -18.25
C ALA A 221 2.26 2.03 -18.10
N ARG A 222 2.11 3.12 -17.33
CA ARG A 222 0.83 3.84 -17.21
C ARG A 222 0.47 4.59 -18.49
N TRP A 223 1.43 5.29 -19.07
CA TRP A 223 1.25 5.98 -20.35
C TRP A 223 0.85 5.00 -21.46
N LEU A 224 1.60 3.90 -21.60
CA LEU A 224 1.34 2.89 -22.63
C LEU A 224 -0.04 2.24 -22.43
N GLY A 225 -0.43 1.94 -21.18
CA GLY A 225 -1.78 1.43 -20.89
C GLY A 225 -2.89 2.40 -21.32
N VAL A 226 -2.78 3.67 -20.94
CA VAL A 226 -3.75 4.72 -21.36
C VAL A 226 -3.74 4.90 -22.88
N PHE A 227 -2.57 4.85 -23.51
CA PHE A 227 -2.42 4.98 -24.95
C PHE A 227 -3.10 3.83 -25.70
N LEU A 228 -2.92 2.58 -25.25
CA LEU A 228 -3.56 1.41 -25.86
C LEU A 228 -5.08 1.48 -25.76
N VAL A 229 -5.62 1.88 -24.61
CA VAL A 229 -7.08 2.08 -24.44
C VAL A 229 -7.58 3.20 -25.35
N ALA A 230 -6.91 4.35 -25.36
CA ALA A 230 -7.30 5.47 -26.22
C ALA A 230 -7.25 5.12 -27.71
N LEU A 231 -6.30 4.28 -28.15
CA LEU A 231 -6.27 3.79 -29.53
C LEU A 231 -7.47 2.90 -29.87
N LEU A 232 -7.88 2.02 -28.94
CA LEU A 232 -9.07 1.19 -29.11
C LEU A 232 -10.33 2.05 -29.21
N ASP A 233 -10.46 3.06 -28.35
CA ASP A 233 -11.60 3.98 -28.35
C ASP A 233 -11.66 4.80 -29.65
N LEU A 234 -10.51 5.27 -30.16
CA LEU A 234 -10.44 5.97 -31.44
C LEU A 234 -10.84 5.07 -32.62
N ALA A 235 -10.36 3.82 -32.65
CA ALA A 235 -10.76 2.86 -33.68
C ALA A 235 -12.27 2.56 -33.63
N ALA A 236 -12.87 2.54 -32.44
CA ALA A 236 -14.30 2.38 -32.26
C ALA A 236 -15.12 3.57 -32.79
N LEU A 237 -14.60 4.79 -32.65
CA LEU A 237 -15.23 6.01 -33.17
C LEU A 237 -15.23 6.05 -34.71
N GLU A 238 -14.25 5.45 -35.38
CA GLU A 238 -14.26 5.35 -36.84
C GLU A 238 -15.34 4.37 -37.36
N LEU A 239 -15.73 3.39 -36.54
CA LEU A 239 -16.79 2.43 -36.84
C LEU A 239 -18.21 2.96 -36.51
N TYR A 240 -18.32 4.24 -36.15
CA TYR A 240 -19.56 4.84 -35.67
C TYR A 240 -20.61 4.99 -36.80
N GLY A 241 -21.80 4.40 -36.61
CA GLY A 241 -22.91 4.37 -37.57
C GLY A 241 -24.25 4.00 -36.93
N ALA A 242 -25.25 3.55 -37.71
CA ALA A 242 -26.64 3.35 -37.25
C ALA A 242 -26.84 2.32 -36.10
N TYR A 243 -25.84 1.46 -35.84
CA TYR A 243 -25.83 0.48 -34.74
C TYR A 243 -24.81 0.81 -33.64
N ALA A 244 -24.37 2.07 -33.52
CA ALA A 244 -23.24 2.53 -32.72
C ALA A 244 -23.14 1.99 -31.28
N ASN A 245 -24.26 1.70 -30.62
CA ASN A 245 -24.27 1.26 -29.23
C ASN A 245 -23.69 -0.16 -29.04
N VAL A 246 -23.86 -1.07 -30.00
CA VAL A 246 -23.38 -2.46 -29.87
C VAL A 246 -21.85 -2.55 -30.05
N PRO A 247 -21.24 -1.96 -31.10
CA PRO A 247 -19.79 -1.89 -31.23
C PRO A 247 -19.13 -1.14 -30.06
N MET A 248 -19.74 -0.06 -29.58
CA MET A 248 -19.20 0.70 -28.46
C MET A 248 -19.20 -0.12 -27.16
N ALA A 249 -20.29 -0.84 -26.87
CA ALA A 249 -20.36 -1.74 -25.73
C ALA A 249 -19.34 -2.88 -25.83
N ALA A 250 -19.17 -3.46 -27.03
CA ALA A 250 -18.16 -4.49 -27.27
C ALA A 250 -16.74 -3.96 -27.04
N VAL A 251 -16.43 -2.75 -27.51
CA VAL A 251 -15.13 -2.11 -27.30
C VAL A 251 -14.86 -1.83 -25.83
N LEU A 252 -15.85 -1.36 -25.07
CA LEU A 252 -15.71 -1.14 -23.63
C LEU A 252 -15.43 -2.44 -22.87
N VAL A 253 -16.10 -3.54 -23.24
CA VAL A 253 -15.82 -4.85 -22.65
C VAL A 253 -14.43 -5.33 -23.05
N LEU A 254 -14.04 -5.18 -24.32
CA LEU A 254 -12.71 -5.57 -24.80
C LEU A 254 -11.60 -4.74 -24.14
N SER A 255 -11.79 -3.44 -23.94
CA SER A 255 -10.79 -2.57 -23.32
C SER A 255 -10.55 -2.97 -21.86
N LEU A 256 -11.58 -3.42 -21.13
CA LEU A 256 -11.44 -3.99 -19.80
C LEU A 256 -10.55 -5.25 -19.80
N PHE A 257 -10.82 -6.22 -20.69
CA PHE A 257 -10.02 -7.45 -20.77
C PHE A 257 -8.59 -7.21 -21.29
N ILE A 258 -8.43 -6.32 -22.26
CA ILE A 258 -7.12 -5.93 -22.79
C ILE A 258 -6.30 -5.21 -21.71
N SER A 259 -6.91 -4.32 -20.93
CA SER A 259 -6.25 -3.66 -19.80
C SER A 259 -5.78 -4.67 -18.76
N ALA A 260 -6.62 -5.66 -18.43
CA ALA A 260 -6.27 -6.73 -17.51
C ALA A 260 -5.10 -7.57 -18.02
N LEU A 261 -5.16 -8.00 -19.29
CA LEU A 261 -4.07 -8.76 -19.92
C LEU A 261 -2.78 -7.96 -19.99
N TYR A 262 -2.88 -6.67 -20.33
CA TYR A 262 -1.73 -5.75 -20.40
C TYR A 262 -1.03 -5.66 -19.04
N PHE A 263 -1.74 -5.39 -17.95
CA PHE A 263 -1.11 -5.27 -16.64
C PHE A 263 -0.63 -6.60 -16.08
N ALA A 264 -1.30 -7.71 -16.36
CA ALA A 264 -0.78 -9.04 -16.07
C ALA A 264 0.55 -9.32 -16.81
N LEU A 265 0.65 -8.89 -18.08
CA LEU A 265 1.89 -9.00 -18.86
C LEU A 265 2.99 -8.07 -18.33
N VAL A 266 2.66 -6.83 -17.93
CA VAL A 266 3.60 -5.92 -17.29
C VAL A 266 4.19 -6.56 -16.04
N GLU A 267 3.36 -7.17 -15.19
CA GLU A 267 3.82 -7.90 -14.01
C GLU A 267 4.79 -9.03 -14.38
N ARG A 268 4.44 -9.86 -15.38
CA ARG A 268 5.29 -10.95 -15.85
C ARG A 268 6.62 -10.46 -16.43
N CYS A 269 6.61 -9.37 -17.19
CA CYS A 269 7.81 -8.76 -17.74
C CYS A 269 8.73 -8.22 -16.65
N VAL A 270 8.17 -7.56 -15.62
CA VAL A 270 8.94 -7.08 -14.46
C VAL A 270 9.53 -8.26 -13.69
N ALA A 271 8.79 -9.36 -13.53
CA ALA A 271 9.26 -10.58 -12.90
C ALA A 271 10.28 -11.36 -13.75
N GLY A 272 10.51 -10.94 -15.00
CA GLY A 272 11.30 -11.70 -15.97
C GLY A 272 10.75 -13.10 -16.22
N PHE A 273 9.44 -13.29 -16.08
CA PHE A 273 8.73 -14.58 -16.16
C PHE A 273 9.23 -15.64 -15.18
N ARG A 274 9.88 -15.24 -14.09
CA ARG A 274 10.40 -16.14 -13.05
C ARG A 274 9.48 -16.18 -11.84
N SER A 275 9.57 -17.29 -11.10
CA SER A 275 8.97 -17.36 -9.77
C SER A 275 9.90 -16.70 -8.75
N LEU A 276 9.30 -15.96 -7.82
CA LEU A 276 9.98 -15.42 -6.65
C LEU A 276 10.49 -16.56 -5.77
N GLN A 277 11.60 -16.28 -5.08
CA GLN A 277 12.19 -17.18 -4.09
C GLN A 277 12.16 -16.51 -2.73
N PRO A 278 11.83 -17.25 -1.65
CA PRO A 278 12.00 -16.79 -0.28
C PRO A 278 13.41 -16.23 -0.08
N THR A 279 13.51 -15.01 0.42
CA THR A 279 14.78 -14.29 0.53
C THR A 279 14.82 -13.51 1.85
N ILE A 280 16.02 -13.40 2.43
CA ILE A 280 16.30 -12.46 3.52
C ILE A 280 17.45 -11.58 3.07
N CYS A 281 17.18 -10.28 2.89
CA CYS A 281 18.15 -9.32 2.36
C CYS A 281 17.92 -7.93 2.97
N SER A 282 18.87 -7.02 2.77
CA SER A 282 18.71 -5.61 3.14
C SER A 282 17.92 -4.84 2.08
N ILE A 283 17.25 -3.76 2.48
CA ILE A 283 16.63 -2.81 1.56
C ILE A 283 17.64 -2.12 0.60
N TYR A 284 18.94 -2.26 0.87
CA TYR A 284 20.02 -1.75 0.02
C TYR A 284 20.58 -2.78 -0.96
N GLU A 285 19.99 -3.97 -1.05
CA GLU A 285 20.43 -5.03 -1.96
C GLU A 285 19.52 -5.17 -3.19
N PRO A 286 20.06 -5.56 -4.36
CA PRO A 286 19.29 -5.68 -5.60
C PRO A 286 18.11 -6.65 -5.57
N GLN A 287 18.15 -7.64 -4.68
CA GLN A 287 17.07 -8.62 -4.51
C GLN A 287 15.79 -7.92 -4.04
N PHE A 288 15.87 -7.15 -2.95
CA PHE A 288 14.75 -6.34 -2.45
C PHE A 288 14.21 -5.38 -3.52
N TRP A 289 15.10 -4.73 -4.29
CA TRP A 289 14.69 -3.78 -5.31
C TRP A 289 13.82 -4.42 -6.40
N LEU A 290 14.06 -5.69 -6.74
CA LEU A 290 13.22 -6.42 -7.70
C LEU A 290 11.81 -6.64 -7.14
N ASP A 291 11.73 -7.08 -5.89
CA ASP A 291 10.46 -7.24 -5.18
C ASP A 291 9.71 -5.89 -5.10
N GLU A 292 10.42 -4.80 -4.75
CA GLU A 292 9.89 -3.42 -4.72
C GLU A 292 9.29 -2.98 -6.05
N ARG A 293 9.95 -3.32 -7.17
CA ARG A 293 9.43 -3.02 -8.50
C ARG A 293 8.17 -3.82 -8.82
N LEU A 294 8.06 -5.05 -8.32
CA LEU A 294 6.95 -5.96 -8.62
C LEU A 294 5.63 -5.52 -8.00
N TRP A 295 5.62 -4.98 -6.79
CA TRP A 295 4.39 -4.44 -6.22
C TRP A 295 4.13 -2.98 -6.64
N LYS A 296 5.16 -2.23 -7.05
CA LYS A 296 5.03 -0.82 -7.43
C LYS A 296 4.59 -0.58 -8.88
N VAL A 297 5.14 -1.33 -9.85
CA VAL A 297 4.93 -1.05 -11.29
C VAL A 297 3.54 -1.50 -11.78
N PRO A 298 3.13 -2.77 -11.59
CA PRO A 298 1.83 -3.24 -12.05
C PRO A 298 0.72 -2.41 -11.42
N ALA A 299 -0.24 -1.95 -12.22
CA ALA A 299 -1.49 -1.48 -11.65
C ALA A 299 -2.18 -2.68 -11.01
N THR A 300 -2.51 -2.66 -9.73
CA THR A 300 -3.27 -3.75 -9.10
C THR A 300 -4.73 -3.38 -8.91
N GLU A 301 -5.02 -2.08 -8.85
CA GLU A 301 -6.36 -1.53 -8.63
C GLU A 301 -7.37 -1.93 -9.71
N TYR A 302 -6.92 -2.24 -10.94
CA TYR A 302 -7.82 -2.70 -12.01
C TYR A 302 -8.49 -4.05 -11.68
N LEU A 303 -7.87 -4.84 -10.80
CA LEU A 303 -8.39 -6.15 -10.39
C LEU A 303 -9.74 -6.02 -9.69
N HIS A 304 -10.02 -4.88 -9.05
CA HIS A 304 -11.28 -4.63 -8.36
C HIS A 304 -12.49 -4.59 -9.30
N VAL A 305 -12.30 -4.33 -10.59
CA VAL A 305 -13.38 -4.43 -11.58
C VAL A 305 -13.85 -5.88 -11.78
N PHE A 306 -13.02 -6.85 -11.38
CA PHE A 306 -13.30 -8.28 -11.48
C PHE A 306 -13.68 -8.92 -10.14
N ASP A 307 -13.86 -8.15 -9.07
CA ASP A 307 -14.25 -8.65 -7.75
C ASP A 307 -15.58 -9.44 -7.85
N GLY A 308 -15.62 -10.58 -7.17
CA GLY A 308 -16.73 -11.54 -7.21
C GLY A 308 -16.86 -12.35 -8.51
N THR A 309 -16.07 -12.06 -9.54
CA THR A 309 -16.14 -12.76 -10.85
C THR A 309 -15.14 -13.92 -10.95
N PRO A 310 -15.45 -14.97 -11.73
CA PRO A 310 -14.49 -16.04 -11.99
C PRO A 310 -13.25 -15.57 -12.78
N PHE A 311 -13.32 -14.42 -13.47
CA PHE A 311 -12.22 -13.89 -14.28
C PHE A 311 -11.03 -13.44 -13.42
N LYS A 312 -11.28 -12.93 -12.20
CA LYS A 312 -10.20 -12.50 -11.30
C LYS A 312 -9.24 -13.64 -10.98
N ASN A 313 -9.77 -14.84 -10.75
CA ASN A 313 -8.96 -16.04 -10.53
C ASN A 313 -8.14 -16.45 -11.76
N LEU A 314 -8.64 -16.18 -12.98
CA LEU A 314 -7.85 -16.42 -14.20
C LEU A 314 -6.68 -15.43 -14.27
N ILE A 315 -6.92 -14.16 -13.95
CA ILE A 315 -5.89 -13.13 -13.91
C ILE A 315 -4.83 -13.45 -12.84
N TRP A 316 -5.23 -13.92 -11.66
CA TRP A 316 -4.31 -14.40 -10.63
C TRP A 316 -3.41 -15.54 -11.12
N ARG A 317 -3.97 -16.53 -11.82
CA ARG A 317 -3.19 -17.61 -12.45
C ARG A 317 -2.23 -17.08 -13.51
N LEU A 318 -2.70 -16.15 -14.35
CA LEU A 318 -1.87 -15.51 -15.37
C LEU A 318 -0.68 -14.80 -14.74
N MET A 319 -0.84 -14.18 -13.56
CA MET A 319 0.21 -13.52 -12.80
C MET A 319 1.08 -14.48 -11.96
N GLY A 320 0.68 -15.76 -11.86
CA GLY A 320 1.48 -16.83 -11.26
C GLY A 320 1.06 -17.25 -9.85
N VAL A 321 -0.09 -16.79 -9.35
CA VAL A 321 -0.68 -17.32 -8.13
C VAL A 321 -1.13 -18.75 -8.37
N ARG A 322 -0.80 -19.66 -7.45
CA ARG A 322 -1.30 -21.04 -7.47
C ARG A 322 -2.67 -21.08 -6.80
N ILE A 323 -3.74 -20.86 -7.55
CA ILE A 323 -5.11 -20.75 -7.03
C ILE A 323 -6.01 -21.89 -7.53
N GLY A 324 -6.75 -22.51 -6.61
CA GLY A 324 -7.66 -23.62 -6.83
C GLY A 324 -8.98 -23.25 -7.52
N LYS A 325 -9.83 -24.25 -7.71
CA LYS A 325 -11.15 -24.14 -8.37
C LYS A 325 -12.18 -23.54 -7.42
N ARG A 326 -13.19 -22.86 -7.98
CA ARG A 326 -14.34 -22.30 -7.25
C ARG A 326 -13.98 -21.39 -6.07
N VAL A 327 -12.81 -20.74 -6.14
CA VAL A 327 -12.43 -19.70 -5.17
C VAL A 327 -13.29 -18.47 -5.43
N PHE A 328 -13.93 -17.93 -4.40
CA PHE A 328 -14.59 -16.63 -4.46
C PHE A 328 -13.63 -15.56 -3.97
N ASP A 329 -13.39 -14.53 -4.79
CA ASP A 329 -12.49 -13.41 -4.46
C ASP A 329 -13.23 -12.08 -4.62
N ASP A 330 -13.52 -11.44 -3.51
CA ASP A 330 -14.28 -10.19 -3.37
C ASP A 330 -13.38 -8.96 -3.17
N GLY A 331 -12.08 -9.06 -3.45
CA GLY A 331 -11.17 -7.93 -3.30
C GLY A 331 -9.92 -8.20 -2.47
N VAL A 332 -9.39 -9.43 -2.48
CA VAL A 332 -8.11 -9.73 -1.82
C VAL A 332 -6.96 -8.98 -2.48
N HIS A 333 -6.01 -8.51 -1.68
CA HIS A 333 -4.72 -8.03 -2.14
C HIS A 333 -3.65 -9.10 -1.94
N ILE A 334 -2.97 -9.51 -3.02
CA ILE A 334 -1.85 -10.46 -2.98
C ILE A 334 -0.59 -9.74 -3.46
N SER A 335 0.42 -9.60 -2.60
CA SER A 335 1.66 -8.89 -2.95
C SER A 335 2.65 -9.76 -3.73
N GLU A 336 3.03 -10.94 -3.23
CA GLU A 336 3.96 -11.84 -3.92
C GLU A 336 3.20 -13.02 -4.55
N ARG A 337 2.81 -12.83 -5.81
CA ARG A 337 1.89 -13.75 -6.51
C ARG A 337 2.42 -15.19 -6.53
N THR A 338 3.68 -15.37 -6.92
CA THR A 338 4.30 -16.69 -7.08
C THR A 338 4.74 -17.35 -5.77
N LEU A 339 4.71 -16.63 -4.64
CA LEU A 339 4.89 -17.19 -3.30
C LEU A 339 3.57 -17.66 -2.66
N THR A 340 2.43 -17.27 -3.24
CA THR A 340 1.10 -17.55 -2.71
C THR A 340 0.50 -18.82 -3.33
N ALA A 341 -0.05 -19.68 -2.48
CA ALA A 341 -0.87 -20.83 -2.88
C ALA A 341 -2.22 -20.82 -2.15
N ILE A 342 -3.30 -21.07 -2.88
CA ILE A 342 -4.68 -21.06 -2.39
C ILE A 342 -5.40 -22.31 -2.92
N GLY A 343 -5.99 -23.09 -2.02
CA GLY A 343 -6.74 -24.31 -2.34
C GLY A 343 -8.08 -24.06 -3.03
N ASP A 344 -8.81 -25.15 -3.28
CA ASP A 344 -10.15 -25.12 -3.88
C ASP A 344 -11.19 -24.57 -2.88
N ASP A 345 -12.31 -24.02 -3.38
CA ASP A 345 -13.47 -23.64 -2.57
C ASP A 345 -13.20 -22.58 -1.47
N CYS A 346 -12.13 -21.79 -1.60
CA CYS A 346 -11.82 -20.72 -0.66
C CYS A 346 -12.70 -19.48 -0.86
N VAL A 347 -12.90 -18.72 0.20
CA VAL A 347 -13.58 -17.41 0.22
C VAL A 347 -12.58 -16.35 0.67
N LEU A 348 -12.26 -15.41 -0.22
CA LEU A 348 -11.34 -14.29 0.03
C LEU A 348 -12.17 -13.00 0.04
N ASN A 349 -12.44 -12.47 1.24
CA ASN A 349 -13.35 -11.33 1.39
C ASN A 349 -12.68 -9.99 1.09
N ILE A 350 -13.50 -8.97 0.86
CA ILE A 350 -13.07 -7.59 0.58
C ILE A 350 -12.05 -7.06 1.60
N GLY A 351 -11.01 -6.39 1.09
CA GLY A 351 -9.98 -5.76 1.90
C GLY A 351 -9.03 -6.72 2.60
N SER A 352 -9.20 -8.04 2.44
CA SER A 352 -8.24 -9.01 2.96
C SER A 352 -6.89 -8.91 2.23
N LYS A 353 -5.81 -9.29 2.92
CA LYS A 353 -4.44 -9.22 2.39
C LYS A 353 -3.71 -10.53 2.60
N ILE A 354 -2.98 -10.97 1.58
CA ILE A 354 -2.01 -12.06 1.65
C ILE A 354 -0.66 -11.45 1.27
N GLN A 355 0.18 -11.22 2.27
CA GLN A 355 1.51 -10.65 2.10
C GLN A 355 2.58 -11.66 2.52
N CYS A 356 3.39 -12.08 1.55
CA CYS A 356 4.42 -13.11 1.72
C CYS A 356 5.79 -12.51 2.07
N HIS A 357 5.81 -11.28 2.59
CA HIS A 357 7.01 -10.65 3.13
C HIS A 357 6.75 -9.89 4.43
N SER A 358 7.82 -9.56 5.16
CA SER A 358 7.90 -8.48 6.14
C SER A 358 9.11 -7.61 5.82
N GLN A 359 9.00 -6.31 6.09
CA GLN A 359 10.09 -5.35 6.02
C GLN A 359 10.15 -4.61 7.35
N GLU A 360 11.15 -4.90 8.17
CA GLU A 360 11.34 -4.34 9.51
C GLU A 360 12.72 -3.68 9.58
N ASP A 361 12.77 -2.39 9.91
CA ASP A 361 14.03 -1.65 10.16
C ASP A 361 15.13 -1.83 9.08
N GLY A 362 14.74 -1.96 7.81
CA GLY A 362 15.66 -2.11 6.68
C GLY A 362 16.07 -3.56 6.36
N THR A 363 15.49 -4.54 7.06
CA THR A 363 15.59 -5.97 6.75
C THR A 363 14.31 -6.44 6.06
N PHE A 364 14.45 -6.99 4.86
CA PHE A 364 13.36 -7.65 4.12
C PHE A 364 13.45 -9.16 4.29
N LYS A 365 12.32 -9.80 4.60
CA LYS A 365 12.18 -11.25 4.75
C LYS A 365 10.95 -11.68 3.95
N SER A 366 11.08 -12.68 3.10
CA SER A 366 9.96 -13.29 2.39
C SER A 366 9.93 -14.80 2.54
N ASP A 367 8.73 -15.38 2.54
CA ASP A 367 8.52 -16.82 2.58
C ASP A 367 7.17 -17.19 1.96
N ARG A 368 6.98 -18.47 1.60
CA ARG A 368 5.76 -18.96 0.95
C ARG A 368 4.59 -18.95 1.92
N THR A 369 3.42 -18.58 1.43
CA THR A 369 2.15 -18.67 2.18
C THR A 369 1.20 -19.63 1.46
N ALA A 370 0.62 -20.55 2.21
CA ALA A 370 -0.28 -21.58 1.69
C ALA A 370 -1.62 -21.57 2.44
N ILE A 371 -2.70 -21.49 1.68
CA ILE A 371 -4.07 -21.53 2.17
C ILE A 371 -4.70 -22.84 1.69
N GLY A 372 -5.11 -23.70 2.60
CA GLY A 372 -5.78 -24.98 2.32
C GLY A 372 -7.14 -24.81 1.65
N ALA A 373 -7.75 -25.92 1.23
CA ALA A 373 -9.06 -25.92 0.58
C ALA A 373 -10.19 -25.54 1.56
N GLY A 374 -11.24 -24.89 1.07
CA GLY A 374 -12.41 -24.51 1.87
C GLY A 374 -12.14 -23.45 2.95
N CYS A 375 -11.02 -22.74 2.87
CA CYS A 375 -10.67 -21.71 3.85
C CYS A 375 -11.44 -20.41 3.60
N THR A 376 -11.71 -19.65 4.67
CA THR A 376 -12.25 -18.29 4.57
C THR A 376 -11.26 -17.29 5.15
N ILE A 377 -10.91 -16.28 4.37
CA ILE A 377 -10.17 -15.10 4.83
C ILE A 377 -11.17 -13.96 5.04
N GLY A 378 -11.41 -13.59 6.29
CA GLY A 378 -12.40 -12.58 6.67
C GLY A 378 -12.12 -11.19 6.12
N VAL A 379 -13.14 -10.33 6.14
CA VAL A 379 -13.06 -8.92 5.69
C VAL A 379 -11.91 -8.22 6.39
N GLY A 380 -11.03 -7.56 5.64
CA GLY A 380 -9.88 -6.81 6.21
C GLY A 380 -8.81 -7.67 6.90
N ALA A 381 -8.93 -9.00 6.89
CA ALA A 381 -7.99 -9.89 7.55
C ALA A 381 -6.64 -9.93 6.81
N PHE A 382 -5.56 -10.17 7.55
CA PHE A 382 -4.20 -10.08 7.03
C PHE A 382 -3.44 -11.37 7.31
N VAL A 383 -3.05 -12.06 6.23
CA VAL A 383 -2.20 -13.26 6.26
C VAL A 383 -0.77 -12.86 5.92
N HIS A 384 0.17 -13.13 6.84
CA HIS A 384 1.57 -12.77 6.67
C HIS A 384 2.42 -13.90 6.05
N TYR A 385 3.72 -13.67 5.95
CA TYR A 385 4.66 -14.58 5.28
C TYR A 385 4.87 -15.88 6.05
N GLY A 386 5.09 -16.97 5.34
CA GLY A 386 5.36 -18.28 5.96
C GLY A 386 4.15 -18.91 6.64
N VAL A 387 2.95 -18.34 6.50
CA VAL A 387 1.71 -18.87 7.11
C VAL A 387 1.21 -20.08 6.32
N THR A 388 0.78 -21.12 7.03
CA THR A 388 0.04 -22.24 6.45
C THR A 388 -1.31 -22.38 7.14
N MET A 389 -2.40 -22.11 6.41
CA MET A 389 -3.76 -22.40 6.86
C MET A 389 -4.17 -23.79 6.38
N GLY A 390 -4.59 -24.66 7.29
CA GLY A 390 -5.12 -25.98 6.99
C GLY A 390 -6.54 -25.91 6.44
N ASP A 391 -6.99 -26.99 5.80
CA ASP A 391 -8.29 -27.05 5.13
C ASP A 391 -9.46 -26.67 6.05
N GLY A 392 -10.44 -25.94 5.50
CA GLY A 392 -11.65 -25.51 6.22
C GLY A 392 -11.44 -24.41 7.26
N SER A 393 -10.22 -23.89 7.42
CA SER A 393 -9.88 -22.88 8.42
C SER A 393 -10.54 -21.53 8.12
N VAL A 394 -10.94 -20.82 9.17
CA VAL A 394 -11.53 -19.47 9.06
C VAL A 394 -10.63 -18.47 9.76
N LEU A 395 -10.14 -17.48 9.01
CA LEU A 395 -9.51 -16.30 9.57
C LEU A 395 -10.57 -15.21 9.78
N ALA A 396 -10.75 -14.78 11.03
CA ALA A 396 -11.79 -13.82 11.40
C ALA A 396 -11.57 -12.45 10.74
N ALA A 397 -12.65 -11.67 10.62
CA ALA A 397 -12.59 -10.30 10.11
C ALA A 397 -11.60 -9.46 10.91
N ASP A 398 -10.84 -8.63 10.21
CA ASP A 398 -9.81 -7.71 10.71
C ASP A 398 -8.68 -8.36 11.53
N SER A 399 -8.62 -9.68 11.59
CA SER A 399 -7.58 -10.38 12.34
C SER A 399 -6.26 -10.45 11.57
N PHE A 400 -5.15 -10.31 12.29
CA PHE A 400 -3.79 -10.45 11.77
C PHE A 400 -3.23 -11.83 12.16
N ARG A 401 -2.59 -12.51 11.21
CA ARG A 401 -1.84 -13.75 11.48
C ARG A 401 -0.35 -13.52 11.32
N PRO A 402 0.44 -13.65 12.40
CA PRO A 402 1.88 -13.47 12.34
C PRO A 402 2.55 -14.61 11.57
N ALA A 403 3.79 -14.37 11.18
CA ALA A 403 4.55 -15.28 10.34
C ALA A 403 4.72 -16.68 10.96
N ARG A 404 4.81 -17.69 10.09
CA ARG A 404 5.10 -19.11 10.45
C ARG A 404 4.05 -19.82 11.31
N ALA A 405 2.87 -19.23 11.47
CA ALA A 405 1.75 -19.91 12.14
C ALA A 405 1.21 -21.08 11.29
N ARG A 406 0.90 -22.21 11.93
CA ARG A 406 0.21 -23.38 11.35
C ARG A 406 -1.10 -23.62 12.07
N TRP A 407 -2.22 -23.65 11.36
CA TRP A 407 -3.54 -23.70 11.99
C TRP A 407 -4.49 -24.64 11.25
N GLY A 408 -5.37 -25.31 12.01
CA GLY A 408 -6.48 -26.14 11.55
C GLY A 408 -7.69 -25.95 12.47
N ASP A 409 -8.87 -26.41 12.04
CA ASP A 409 -10.17 -26.40 12.75
C ASP A 409 -11.01 -25.09 12.74
N LYS A 410 -12.24 -25.19 13.26
CA LYS A 410 -13.29 -24.14 13.35
C LYS A 410 -13.76 -23.94 14.80
N PRO A 411 -13.62 -22.74 15.42
CA PRO A 411 -12.74 -21.65 14.99
C PRO A 411 -11.30 -22.14 15.06
N ALA A 412 -10.48 -21.55 14.21
CA ALA A 412 -9.10 -21.96 14.04
C ALA A 412 -8.39 -21.99 15.42
N ARG A 413 -7.53 -22.96 15.67
CA ARG A 413 -6.60 -23.00 16.82
C ARG A 413 -5.18 -23.31 16.32
N GLU A 414 -4.17 -22.88 17.08
CA GLU A 414 -2.77 -23.17 16.78
C GLU A 414 -2.55 -24.69 16.80
N MET A 415 -1.93 -25.23 15.75
CA MET A 415 -1.57 -26.66 15.66
C MET A 415 -0.26 -26.96 16.37
#